data_AF-A0A919WCB6-F1
#
_entry.id   AF-A0A919WCB6-F1
#
_cell.length_a   1.000
_cell.length_b   1.000
_cell.length_c   1.000
_cell.angle_alpha   90.00
_cell.angle_beta   90.00
_cell.angle_gamma   90.00
#
_symmetry.space_group_name_H-M   'P 1'
#
loop_
_entity.id
_entity.type
_entity.pdbx_description
1 polymer ?
#
loop_
_entity_poly.entity_id
_entity_poly.type
_entity_poly.pdbx_seq_one_letter_code
_entity_poly.pdbx_strand_id
1 'polypeptide(L)'
;MERVIALLSESPEMLNGFLQASKLFESSTLDPLSREVVVMTIAVRNDCRVCIAMHTGRLREIPGGAEMILPLRKGEALTDERREALRQFTLRVIATAGEVPEEEIEEFEKAGYTRRNALEVVLGIGTYTMSTLANRLVRA
;
A
#
# COMPACT_ATOMS: atom_id res chain seq x y z
N MET A 1 16.56 4.22 -8.35
CA MET A 1 15.47 3.64 -9.16
C MET A 1 16.01 2.74 -10.26
N GLU A 2 16.98 3.21 -11.06
CA GLU A 2 17.52 2.47 -12.22
C GLU A 2 17.97 1.03 -11.89
N ARG A 3 18.65 0.81 -10.76
CA ARG A 3 19.05 -0.54 -10.30
C ARG A 3 17.86 -1.48 -10.07
N VAL A 4 16.78 -0.97 -9.47
CA VAL A 4 15.57 -1.76 -9.18
C VAL A 4 14.92 -2.22 -10.47
N ILE A 5 14.70 -1.27 -11.39
CA ILE A 5 14.10 -1.56 -12.70
C ILE A 5 14.95 -2.56 -13.47
N ALA A 6 16.28 -2.41 -13.47
CA ALA A 6 17.19 -3.35 -14.12
C ALA A 6 17.05 -4.78 -13.58
N LEU A 7 17.05 -4.96 -12.25
CA LEU A 7 16.87 -6.28 -11.64
C LEU A 7 15.51 -6.90 -11.96
N LEU A 8 14.43 -6.12 -11.91
CA LEU A 8 13.09 -6.64 -12.19
C LEU A 8 12.87 -6.92 -13.68
N SER A 9 13.68 -6.33 -14.57
CA SER A 9 13.57 -6.54 -16.02
C SER A 9 14.00 -7.95 -16.47
N GLU A 10 14.55 -8.78 -15.57
CA GLU A 10 14.76 -10.21 -15.81
C GLU A 10 13.46 -10.97 -16.16
N SER A 11 12.30 -10.50 -15.65
CA SER A 11 10.99 -10.88 -16.18
C SER A 11 10.22 -9.64 -16.63
N PRO A 12 10.24 -9.33 -17.93
CA PRO A 12 9.45 -8.24 -18.49
C PRO A 12 7.96 -8.39 -18.21
N GLU A 13 7.44 -9.63 -18.13
CA GLU A 13 6.03 -9.91 -17.84
C GLU A 13 5.65 -9.45 -16.43
N MET A 14 6.48 -9.77 -15.43
CA MET A 14 6.25 -9.34 -14.05
C MET A 14 6.38 -7.82 -13.93
N LEU A 15 7.43 -7.23 -14.49
CA LEU A 15 7.64 -5.79 -14.46
C LEU A 15 6.49 -5.03 -15.14
N ASN A 16 6.08 -5.45 -16.34
CA ASN A 16 4.98 -4.83 -17.06
C ASN A 16 3.64 -5.02 -16.32
N GLY A 17 3.41 -6.20 -15.75
CA GLY A 17 2.23 -6.46 -14.92
C GLY A 17 2.16 -5.53 -13.71
N PHE A 18 3.27 -5.37 -12.99
CA PHE A 18 3.35 -4.41 -11.87
C PHE A 18 3.11 -2.96 -12.34
N LEU A 19 3.76 -2.52 -13.42
CA LEU A 19 3.60 -1.14 -13.91
C LEU A 19 2.16 -0.83 -14.33
N GLN A 20 1.49 -1.78 -15.00
CA GLN A 20 0.09 -1.63 -15.37
C GLN A 20 -0.82 -1.61 -14.13
N ALA A 21 -0.64 -2.54 -13.20
CA ALA A 21 -1.42 -2.59 -11.97
C ALA A 21 -1.21 -1.34 -11.10
N SER A 22 0.03 -0.86 -10.99
CA SER A 22 0.37 0.39 -10.29
C SER A 22 -0.33 1.60 -10.91
N LYS A 23 -0.37 1.70 -12.25
CA LYS A 23 -1.10 2.77 -12.93
C LYS A 23 -2.61 2.73 -12.67
N LEU A 24 -3.19 1.53 -12.66
CA LEU A 24 -4.61 1.35 -12.30
C LEU A 24 -4.88 1.75 -10.86
N PHE A 25 -4.00 1.35 -9.93
CA PHE A 25 -4.10 1.74 -8.52
C PHE A 25 -3.95 3.26 -8.33
N GLU A 26 -3.04 3.90 -9.07
CA GLU A 26 -2.88 5.37 -9.07
C GLU A 26 -4.11 6.12 -9.62
N SER A 27 -4.94 5.45 -10.41
CA SER A 27 -6.19 5.97 -10.98
C SER A 27 -7.44 5.62 -10.15
N SER A 28 -7.25 5.00 -8.99
CA SER A 28 -8.34 4.62 -8.07
C SER A 28 -8.98 5.85 -7.42
N THR A 29 -10.12 5.65 -6.75
CA THR A 29 -10.80 6.73 -6.00
C THR A 29 -10.17 7.02 -4.64
N LEU A 30 -9.17 6.24 -4.22
CA LEU A 30 -8.36 6.57 -3.05
C LEU A 30 -7.51 7.82 -3.33
N ASP A 31 -7.61 8.81 -2.44
CA ASP A 31 -6.77 10.01 -2.51
C ASP A 31 -5.27 9.65 -2.36
N PRO A 32 -4.35 10.53 -2.81
CA PRO A 32 -2.92 10.24 -2.79
C PRO A 32 -2.38 9.78 -1.43
N LEU A 33 -2.81 10.39 -0.32
CA LEU A 33 -2.38 9.96 1.02
C LEU A 33 -2.89 8.56 1.34
N SER A 34 -4.18 8.30 1.09
CA SER A 34 -4.78 6.99 1.32
C SER A 34 -4.07 5.89 0.51
N ARG A 35 -3.68 6.16 -0.75
CA ARG A 35 -2.88 5.23 -1.55
C ARG A 35 -1.54 4.93 -0.87
N GLU A 36 -0.80 5.95 -0.46
CA GLU A 36 0.50 5.76 0.19
C GLU A 36 0.39 5.06 1.56
N VAL A 37 -0.71 5.23 2.31
CA VAL A 37 -0.99 4.47 3.53
C VAL A 37 -1.10 2.98 3.23
N VAL A 38 -1.87 2.57 2.21
CA VAL A 38 -1.97 1.16 1.79
C VAL A 38 -0.59 0.62 1.43
N VAL A 39 0.17 1.35 0.60
CA VAL A 39 1.48 0.91 0.15
C VAL A 39 2.48 0.76 1.29
N MET A 40 2.59 1.77 2.14
CA MET A 40 3.51 1.76 3.29
C MET A 40 3.15 0.64 4.27
N THR A 41 1.86 0.37 4.48
CA THR A 41 1.40 -0.75 5.32
C THR A 41 1.93 -2.08 4.80
N ILE A 42 1.78 -2.34 3.51
CA ILE A 42 2.25 -3.58 2.87
C ILE A 42 3.78 -3.64 2.88
N ALA A 43 4.46 -2.52 2.56
CA ALA A 43 5.91 -2.43 2.50
C ALA A 43 6.57 -2.67 3.87
N VAL A 44 6.01 -2.10 4.94
CA VAL A 44 6.48 -2.28 6.32
C VAL A 44 6.19 -3.70 6.79
N ARG A 45 4.98 -4.21 6.57
CA ARG A 45 4.61 -5.60 6.89
C ARG A 45 5.56 -6.62 6.23
N ASN A 46 5.90 -6.40 4.96
CA ASN A 46 6.76 -7.29 4.20
C ASN A 46 8.25 -6.96 4.40
N ASP A 47 8.59 -5.94 5.18
CA ASP A 47 9.97 -5.48 5.42
C ASP A 47 10.74 -5.13 4.10
N CYS A 48 10.05 -4.58 3.10
CA CYS A 48 10.70 -4.15 1.86
C CYS A 48 11.41 -2.80 2.04
N ARG A 49 12.71 -2.81 2.37
CA ARG A 49 13.49 -1.60 2.64
C ARG A 49 13.49 -0.58 1.50
N VAL A 50 13.63 -1.03 0.25
CA VAL A 50 13.59 -0.13 -0.92
C VAL A 50 12.21 0.49 -1.12
N CYS A 51 11.14 -0.30 -0.93
CA CYS A 51 9.77 0.17 -1.01
C CYS A 51 9.50 1.22 0.08
N ILE A 52 9.87 0.92 1.34
CA ILE A 52 9.74 1.85 2.47
C ILE A 52 10.47 3.16 2.18
N ALA A 53 11.70 3.10 1.64
CA ALA A 53 12.47 4.30 1.29
C ALA A 53 11.80 5.12 0.17
N MET A 54 11.34 4.46 -0.89
CA MET A 54 10.67 5.12 -2.03
C MET A 54 9.37 5.81 -1.60
N HIS A 55 8.52 5.10 -0.86
CA HIS A 55 7.22 5.62 -0.43
C HIS A 55 7.32 6.61 0.74
N THR A 56 8.41 6.56 1.53
CA THR A 56 8.79 7.68 2.41
C THR A 56 9.06 8.96 1.61
N GLY A 57 9.71 8.84 0.44
CA GLY A 57 9.92 9.96 -0.47
C GLY A 57 8.60 10.54 -0.98
N ARG A 58 7.72 9.69 -1.51
CA ARG A 58 6.39 10.11 -2.01
C ARG A 58 5.54 10.79 -0.92
N LEU A 59 5.50 10.24 0.29
CA LEU A 59 4.77 10.86 1.40
C LEU A 59 5.25 12.27 1.74
N ARG A 60 6.53 12.60 1.55
CA ARG A 60 7.02 13.98 1.79
C ARG A 60 6.52 14.99 0.76
N GLU A 61 6.13 14.53 -0.42
CA GLU A 61 5.67 15.38 -1.52
C GLU A 61 4.17 15.65 -1.44
N ILE A 62 3.43 14.86 -0.67
CA ILE A 62 1.98 15.00 -0.52
C ILE A 62 1.67 15.85 0.73
N PRO A 63 0.82 16.90 0.63
CA PRO A 63 0.38 17.67 1.79
C PRO A 63 -0.19 16.76 2.89
N GLY A 64 0.27 16.91 4.14
CA GLY A 64 -0.11 16.05 5.26
C GLY A 64 0.58 14.68 5.30
N GLY A 65 1.42 14.31 4.33
CA GLY A 65 2.06 12.99 4.32
C GLY A 65 3.23 12.86 5.29
N ALA A 66 3.91 13.97 5.60
CA ALA A 66 5.08 13.97 6.47
C ALA A 66 4.78 13.49 7.90
N GLU A 67 3.60 13.81 8.45
CA GLU A 67 3.18 13.39 9.80
C GLU A 67 2.93 11.88 9.91
N MET A 68 2.62 11.21 8.80
CA MET A 68 2.32 9.78 8.76
C MET A 68 3.58 8.90 8.65
N ILE A 69 4.72 9.46 8.23
CA ILE A 69 5.93 8.68 7.90
C ILE A 69 6.43 7.88 9.11
N LEU A 70 6.60 8.52 10.26
CA LEU A 70 7.15 7.87 11.45
C LEU A 70 6.23 6.76 11.98
N PRO A 71 4.93 7.00 12.22
CA PRO A 71 4.04 5.95 12.71
C PRO A 71 3.89 4.81 11.69
N LEU A 72 3.74 5.10 10.40
CA LEU A 72 3.68 4.06 9.35
C LEU A 72 4.92 3.17 9.37
N ARG A 73 6.12 3.76 9.43
CA ARG A 73 7.39 3.00 9.45
C ARG A 73 7.55 2.12 10.69
N LYS A 74 6.92 2.48 11.80
CA LYS A 74 6.94 1.70 13.04
C LYS A 74 5.76 0.74 13.16
N GLY A 75 4.79 0.80 12.26
CA GLY A 75 3.53 0.08 12.38
C GLY A 75 2.63 0.60 13.50
N GLU A 76 2.87 1.81 13.99
CA GLU A 76 2.10 2.48 15.03
C GLU A 76 0.82 3.11 14.45
N ALA A 77 -0.15 3.39 15.31
CA ALA A 77 -1.41 4.02 14.92
C ALA A 77 -1.20 5.45 14.37
N LEU A 78 -2.00 5.81 13.38
CA LEU A 78 -2.04 7.17 12.83
C LEU A 78 -2.97 8.07 13.65
N THR A 79 -2.63 9.36 13.71
CA THR A 79 -3.48 10.38 14.35
C THR A 79 -4.69 10.75 13.49
N ASP A 80 -4.62 10.56 12.17
CA ASP A 80 -5.76 10.69 11.28
C ASP A 80 -6.58 9.39 11.34
N GLU A 81 -7.73 9.45 12.03
CA GLU A 81 -8.60 8.30 12.27
C GLU A 81 -9.09 7.64 10.99
N ARG A 82 -9.36 8.43 9.93
CA ARG A 82 -9.77 7.89 8.64
C ARG A 82 -8.63 7.07 8.04
N ARG A 83 -7.40 7.58 8.02
CA ARG A 83 -6.26 6.82 7.48
C ARG A 83 -5.85 5.66 8.38
N GLU A 84 -6.05 5.75 9.70
CA GLU A 84 -5.85 4.61 10.59
C GLU A 84 -6.83 3.47 10.28
N ALA A 85 -8.11 3.78 10.06
CA ALA A 85 -9.09 2.79 9.63
C ALA A 85 -8.66 2.09 8.32
N LEU A 86 -8.11 2.84 7.35
CA LEU A 86 -7.57 2.26 6.12
C LEU A 86 -6.36 1.35 6.36
N ARG A 87 -5.45 1.76 7.24
CA ARG A 87 -4.27 0.97 7.63
C ARG A 87 -4.69 -0.36 8.26
N GLN A 88 -5.61 -0.30 9.22
CA GLN A 88 -6.13 -1.48 9.92
C GLN A 88 -6.91 -2.39 8.97
N PHE A 89 -7.78 -1.83 8.14
CA PHE A 89 -8.53 -2.58 7.13
C PHE A 89 -7.59 -3.30 6.16
N THR A 90 -6.52 -2.64 5.70
CA THR A 90 -5.50 -3.27 4.85
C THR A 90 -4.85 -4.47 5.54
N LEU A 91 -4.47 -4.33 6.81
CA LEU A 91 -3.90 -5.45 7.60
C LEU A 91 -4.91 -6.58 7.78
N ARG A 92 -6.18 -6.24 8.04
CA ARG A 92 -7.26 -7.21 8.23
C ARG A 92 -7.53 -8.04 6.98
N VAL A 93 -7.62 -7.41 5.81
CA VAL A 93 -7.81 -8.10 4.52
C VAL A 93 -6.69 -9.12 4.30
N ILE A 94 -5.43 -8.73 4.57
CA ILE A 94 -4.28 -9.64 4.43
C ILE A 94 -4.36 -10.78 5.45
N ALA A 95 -4.66 -10.49 6.72
CA ALA A 95 -4.68 -11.47 7.80
C ALA A 95 -5.79 -12.53 7.63
N THR A 96 -6.91 -12.16 7.02
CA THR A 96 -8.09 -13.01 6.81
C THR A 96 -8.15 -13.61 5.41
N ALA A 97 -7.15 -13.36 4.57
CA ALA A 97 -7.19 -13.70 3.14
C ALA A 97 -8.48 -13.19 2.43
N GLY A 98 -8.98 -12.03 2.86
CA GLY A 98 -10.19 -11.40 2.33
C GLY A 98 -11.50 -11.77 3.03
N GLU A 99 -11.49 -12.74 3.96
CA GLU A 99 -12.65 -13.09 4.81
C GLU A 99 -12.80 -12.08 5.97
N VAL A 100 -12.96 -10.80 5.61
CA VAL A 100 -13.16 -9.72 6.57
C VAL A 100 -14.60 -9.79 7.10
N PRO A 101 -14.81 -9.79 8.43
CA PRO A 101 -16.17 -9.72 8.99
C PRO A 101 -16.93 -8.50 8.49
N GLU A 102 -18.23 -8.64 8.22
CA GLU A 102 -19.08 -7.53 7.70
C GLU A 102 -19.03 -6.31 8.63
N GLU A 103 -18.98 -6.53 9.94
CA GLU A 103 -18.86 -5.47 10.96
C GLU A 103 -17.61 -4.60 10.76
N GLU A 104 -16.46 -5.19 10.39
CA GLU A 104 -15.22 -4.46 10.11
C GLU A 104 -15.27 -3.74 8.75
N ILE A 105 -16.06 -4.27 7.78
CA ILE A 105 -16.35 -3.56 6.52
C ILE A 105 -17.22 -2.34 6.81
N GLU A 106 -18.25 -2.47 7.65
CA GLU A 106 -19.10 -1.34 8.05
C GLU A 106 -18.32 -0.27 8.82
N GLU A 107 -17.37 -0.65 9.68
CA GLU A 107 -16.47 0.29 10.36
C GLU A 107 -15.59 1.06 9.37
N PHE A 108 -15.07 0.37 8.35
CA PHE A 108 -14.33 1.01 7.26
C PHE A 108 -15.19 2.02 6.49
N GLU A 109 -16.48 1.70 6.25
CA GLU A 109 -17.42 2.63 5.63
C GLU A 109 -17.77 3.82 6.54
N LYS A 110 -17.96 3.59 7.85
CA LYS A 110 -18.18 4.66 8.85
C LYS A 110 -17.02 5.64 8.94
N ALA A 111 -15.79 5.19 8.66
CA ALA A 111 -14.61 6.06 8.53
C ALA A 111 -14.61 6.93 7.25
N GLY A 112 -15.63 6.82 6.39
CA GLY A 112 -15.79 7.62 5.18
C GLY A 112 -15.12 7.00 3.95
N TYR A 113 -14.97 5.67 3.92
CA TYR A 113 -14.66 4.92 2.71
C TYR A 113 -15.91 4.21 2.17
N THR A 114 -15.75 3.55 1.03
CA THR A 114 -16.83 2.83 0.34
C THR A 114 -16.42 1.40 0.04
N ARG A 115 -17.37 0.52 -0.29
CA ARG A 115 -17.06 -0.82 -0.85
C ARG A 115 -16.15 -0.77 -2.08
N ARG A 116 -16.25 0.28 -2.90
CA ARG A 116 -15.31 0.51 -4.01
C ARG A 116 -13.89 0.69 -3.47
N ASN A 117 -13.69 1.49 -2.43
CA ASN A 117 -12.39 1.66 -1.82
C ASN A 117 -11.87 0.36 -1.19
N ALA A 118 -12.74 -0.48 -0.63
CA ALA A 118 -12.35 -1.80 -0.11
C ALA A 118 -11.77 -2.69 -1.23
N LEU A 119 -12.38 -2.70 -2.41
CA LEU A 119 -11.83 -3.40 -3.58
C LEU A 119 -10.54 -2.74 -4.11
N GLU A 120 -10.42 -1.42 -4.02
CA GLU A 120 -9.18 -0.70 -4.37
C GLU A 120 -8.04 -1.01 -3.38
N VAL A 121 -8.34 -1.30 -2.10
CA VAL A 121 -7.36 -1.85 -1.15
C VAL A 121 -6.90 -3.23 -1.59
N VAL A 122 -7.80 -4.12 -2.05
CA VAL A 122 -7.42 -5.42 -2.60
C VAL A 122 -6.51 -5.27 -3.83
N LEU A 123 -6.82 -4.33 -4.74
CA LEU A 123 -5.94 -4.00 -5.87
C LEU A 123 -4.55 -3.53 -5.40
N GLY A 124 -4.50 -2.66 -4.37
CA GLY A 124 -3.26 -2.21 -3.75
C GLY A 124 -2.46 -3.36 -3.14
N ILE A 125 -3.12 -4.27 -2.40
CA ILE A 125 -2.50 -5.47 -1.82
C ILE A 125 -1.86 -6.33 -2.90
N GLY A 126 -2.57 -6.67 -3.98
CA GLY A 126 -2.02 -7.45 -5.07
C GLY A 126 -0.82 -6.76 -5.73
N THR A 127 -0.99 -5.48 -6.11
CA THR A 127 0.02 -4.67 -6.78
C THR A 127 1.32 -4.58 -5.99
N TYR A 128 1.22 -4.23 -4.70
CA TYR A 128 2.39 -3.99 -3.87
C TYR A 128 2.90 -5.26 -3.19
N THR A 129 2.15 -6.36 -3.16
CA THR A 129 2.70 -7.69 -2.87
C THR A 129 3.67 -8.11 -3.98
N MET A 130 3.30 -7.95 -5.26
CA MET A 130 4.22 -8.23 -6.37
C MET A 130 5.53 -7.44 -6.22
N SER A 131 5.42 -6.12 -6.03
CA SER A 131 6.59 -5.25 -5.89
C SER A 131 7.43 -5.56 -4.66
N THR A 132 6.82 -5.71 -3.48
CA THR A 132 7.57 -5.94 -2.23
C THR A 132 8.25 -7.30 -2.20
N LEU A 133 7.60 -8.36 -2.71
CA LEU A 133 8.21 -9.68 -2.81
C LEU A 133 9.34 -9.70 -3.82
N ALA A 134 9.14 -9.15 -5.02
CA ALA A 134 10.15 -9.13 -6.07
C ALA A 134 11.40 -8.35 -5.65
N ASN A 135 11.23 -7.15 -5.10
CA ASN A 135 12.35 -6.34 -4.61
C ASN A 135 13.17 -7.04 -3.53
N ARG A 136 12.51 -7.75 -2.61
CA ARG A 136 13.20 -8.53 -1.58
C ARG A 136 13.93 -9.72 -2.16
N LEU A 137 13.30 -10.43 -3.09
CA LEU A 137 13.87 -11.61 -3.75
C LEU A 137 15.19 -11.27 -4.46
N VAL A 138 15.23 -10.16 -5.19
CA VAL A 138 16.41 -9.70 -5.94
C VAL A 138 17.39 -8.86 -5.11
N ARG A 139 17.13 -8.68 -3.80
CA ARG A 139 17.98 -7.90 -2.88
C ARG A 139 18.22 -6.46 -3.39
N ALA A 140 17.11 -5.85 -3.82
CA ALA A 140 17.06 -4.49 -4.34
C ALA A 140 17.43 -3.43 -3.29
#